data_AF-A0A7C2Y7C1-F1
#
_entry.id   AF-A0A7C2Y7C1-F1
#
_cell.length_a   1.000
_cell.length_b   1.000
_cell.length_c   1.000
_cell.angle_alpha   90.00
_cell.angle_beta   90.00
_cell.angle_gamma   90.00
#
_symmetry.space_group_name_H-M   'P 1'
#
loop_
_entity.id
_entity.type
_entity.pdbx_description
1 polymer ?
#
loop_
_entity_poly.entity_id
_entity_poly.type
_entity_poly.pdbx_seq_one_letter_code
_entity_poly.pdbx_strand_id
1 'polypeptide(L)' 'MHETLRRVEAACLRAGRSPQDVTVVAVAKGFPAEAVREAHAAGLRHFGENRVQE' A
#
# COMPACT_ATOMS: atom_id res chain seq x y z
N MET A 1 5.84 6.05 -5.72
CA MET A 1 5.48 5.37 -4.46
C MET A 1 5.22 6.33 -3.28
N HIS A 2 6.17 7.23 -2.96
CA HIS A 2 6.09 8.07 -1.75
C HIS A 2 4.93 9.08 -1.67
N GLU A 3 4.37 9.49 -2.80
CA GLU A 3 3.27 10.48 -2.80
C GLU A 3 2.00 9.95 -2.09
N THR A 4 1.61 8.70 -2.35
CA THR A 4 0.43 8.11 -1.73
C THR A 4 0.55 8.05 -0.21
N LEU A 5 1.73 7.66 0.30
CA LEU A 5 2.00 7.62 1.74
C LEU A 5 1.91 9.02 2.37
N ARG A 6 2.48 10.04 1.72
CA ARG A 6 2.37 11.44 2.18
C ARG A 6 0.93 11.94 2.20
N ARG A 7 0.12 11.56 1.21
CA ARG A 7 -1.31 11.93 1.18
C ARG A 7 -2.10 11.27 2.31
N VAL A 8 -1.81 10.01 2.60
CA VAL A 8 -2.41 9.27 3.72
C VAL A 8 -1.98 9.86 5.05
N GLU A 9 -0.70 10.15 5.24
CA GLU A 9 -0.17 10.80 6.45
C GLU A 9 -0.88 12.13 6.70
N ALA A 10 -0.91 13.02 5.68
CA ALA A 10 -1.60 14.29 5.79
C ALA A 10 -3.10 14.13 6.10
N ALA A 11 -3.75 13.10 5.56
CA ALA A 11 -5.15 12.82 5.87
C ALA A 11 -5.35 12.33 7.32
N CYS A 12 -4.46 11.47 7.82
CA CYS A 12 -4.51 11.00 9.21
C CYS A 12 -4.32 12.16 10.18
N LEU A 13 -3.33 13.02 9.93
CA LEU A 13 -3.06 14.21 10.74
C LEU A 13 -4.27 15.17 10.76
N ARG A 14 -4.90 15.43 9.60
CA ARG A 14 -6.13 16.24 9.54
C ARG A 14 -7.31 15.62 10.29
N ALA A 15 -7.37 14.30 10.37
CA ALA A 15 -8.42 13.56 11.08
C ALA A 15 -8.11 13.36 12.57
N GLY A 16 -6.99 13.87 13.09
CA GLY A 16 -6.56 13.65 14.48
C GLY A 16 -6.18 12.20 14.77
N ARG A 17 -5.82 11.41 13.75
CA ARG A 17 -5.41 10.01 13.87
C ARG A 17 -3.92 9.86 13.66
N SER A 18 -3.31 8.86 14.30
CA SER A 18 -1.92 8.54 14.01
C SER A 18 -1.82 7.84 12.64
N PRO A 19 -0.89 8.22 11.75
CA PRO A 19 -0.65 7.52 10.49
C PRO A 19 -0.33 6.03 10.69
N GLN A 20 0.25 5.65 11.83
CA GLN A 20 0.55 4.26 12.18
C GLN A 20 -0.70 3.41 12.44
N ASP A 21 -1.86 4.04 12.69
CA ASP A 21 -3.15 3.37 12.86
C ASP A 21 -3.83 3.05 11.52
N VAL A 22 -3.17 3.36 10.39
CA VAL A 22 -3.68 3.19 9.04
C VAL A 22 -2.70 2.36 8.22
N THR A 23 -3.13 1.19 7.78
CA THR A 23 -2.35 0.35 6.87
C THR A 23 -2.72 0.68 5.42
N VAL A 24 -1.74 1.06 4.62
CA VAL A 24 -1.90 1.25 3.17
C VAL A 24 -1.65 -0.08 2.48
N VAL A 25 -2.68 -0.62 1.82
CA VAL A 25 -2.62 -1.89 1.09
C VAL A 25 -2.58 -1.60 -0.41
N ALA A 26 -1.50 -2.01 -1.07
CA ALA A 26 -1.35 -1.90 -2.52
C ALA A 26 -2.18 -2.98 -3.22
N VAL A 27 -3.08 -2.59 -4.12
CA VAL A 27 -3.88 -3.56 -4.89
C VAL A 27 -3.03 -4.12 -6.03
N ALA A 28 -2.65 -5.39 -5.93
CA ALA A 28 -1.77 -6.06 -6.90
C ALA A 28 -2.53 -6.78 -8.03
N LYS A 29 -3.87 -6.74 -8.00
CA LYS A 29 -4.71 -7.44 -8.99
C LYS A 29 -4.37 -7.06 -10.43
N GLY A 30 -4.10 -8.05 -11.27
CA GLY A 30 -3.80 -7.84 -12.68
C GLY A 30 -2.39 -7.33 -12.96
N PHE A 31 -1.52 -7.21 -11.95
CA PHE A 31 -0.10 -6.95 -12.13
C PHE A 31 0.69 -8.27 -12.13
N PRO A 32 1.77 -8.39 -12.93
CA PRO A 32 2.63 -9.56 -12.89
C PRO A 32 3.38 -9.64 -11.56
N ALA A 33 3.77 -10.85 -11.14
CA ALA A 33 4.52 -11.08 -9.91
C ALA A 33 5.85 -10.32 -9.83
N GLU A 34 6.44 -9.97 -10.98
CA GLU A 34 7.61 -9.09 -11.05
C GLU A 34 7.31 -7.68 -10.56
N ALA A 35 6.21 -7.07 -11.01
CA ALA A 35 5.80 -5.75 -10.54
C ALA A 35 5.49 -5.74 -9.03
N VAL A 36 4.95 -6.84 -8.49
CA VAL A 36 4.74 -6.99 -7.04
C VAL A 36 6.08 -7.08 -6.29
N ARG A 37 7.06 -7.81 -6.83
CA ARG A 37 8.41 -7.91 -6.25
C ARG A 37 9.14 -6.58 -6.28
N GLU A 38 9.06 -5.82 -7.38
CA GLU A 38 9.62 -4.47 -7.47
C GLU A 38 8.95 -3.52 -6.48
N ALA A 39 7.62 -3.57 -6.37
CA ALA A 39 6.87 -2.79 -5.39
C ALA A 39 7.29 -3.13 -3.94
N HIS A 40 7.54 -4.41 -3.65
CA HIS A 40 8.04 -4.86 -2.36
C HIS A 40 9.45 -4.33 -2.09
N ALA A 41 10.35 -4.41 -3.08
CA ALA A 41 11.70 -3.86 -3.00
C ALA A 41 11.69 -2.32 -2.81
N ALA A 42 10.68 -1.65 -3.36
CA ALA A 42 10.44 -0.21 -3.18
C ALA A 42 9.80 0.15 -1.83
N GLY A 43 9.61 -0.82 -0.92
CA GLY A 43 9.19 -0.60 0.46
C GLY A 43 7.69 -0.81 0.72
N LEU A 44 6.90 -1.23 -0.26
CA LEU A 44 5.52 -1.66 0.00
C LEU A 44 5.52 -3.00 0.73
N ARG A 45 4.75 -3.09 1.81
CA ARG A 45 4.71 -4.29 2.66
C ARG A 45 3.37 -4.98 2.67
N HIS A 46 2.31 -4.26 2.32
CA HIS A 46 0.95 -4.78 2.33
C HIS A 46 0.41 -4.77 0.92
N PHE A 47 0.04 -5.96 0.44
CA PHE A 47 -0.55 -6.17 -0.88
C PHE A 47 -1.92 -6.83 -0.71
N GLY A 48 -2.88 -6.43 -1.53
CA GLY A 48 -4.22 -6.97 -1.56
C GLY A 48 -4.53 -7.57 -2.93
N GLU A 49 -4.94 -8.83 -2.94
CA GLU A 49 -5.44 -9.53 -4.12
C GLU A 49 -6.87 -9.98 -3.86
N ASN A 50 -7.76 -9.81 -4.85
CA ASN A 50 -9.16 -10.25 -4.77
C ASN A 50 -9.36 -11.64 -5.39
N ARG A 51 -8.30 -12.41 -5.56
CA ARG A 51 -8.33 -13.81 -5.99
C ARG A 51 -7.35 -14.58 -5.11
N VAL A 52 -7.84 -15.60 -4.42
CA VAL A 52 -6.97 -16.67 -3.92
C VAL A 52 -6.47 -17.41 -5.16
N GLN A 53 -5.16 -17.38 -5.42
CA GLN A 53 -4.54 -18.32 -6.33
C GLN A 53 -4.42 -19.64 -5.56
N GLU A 54 -5.22 -20.63 -5.95
CA GLU A 54 -5.09 -22.04 -5.51
C GLU A 54 -3.82 -22.67 -6.06
#